data_AF-A0A3N5WG54-F1
#
_entry.id   AF-A0A3N5WG54-F1
#
_cell.length_a   1.000
_cell.length_b   1.000
_cell.length_c   1.000
_cell.angle_alpha   90.00
_cell.angle_beta   90.00
_cell.angle_gamma   90.00
#
_symmetry.space_group_name_H-M   'P 1'
#
loop_
_entity.id
_entity.type
_entity.pdbx_description
1 polymer ?
#
loop_
_entity_poly.entity_id
_entity_poly.type
_entity_poly.pdbx_seq_one_letter_code
_entity_poly.pdbx_strand_id
1 'polypeptide(L)'
;MAAAPPESPTPLAEISQGPSAFEQFLDNNQKNLVILTILLVIGAAALVVYRGIEKSRQDTAGTALNKAADLPALQAVIQEHGGTHAAGSAMILLADRQWSEGQQDAAINTLRDFISANPDHPAFATAQASLGSKLMAQGKSADAAAIFQQIADDPKARFIAPFALISLGDLASAAGDLDKAEAAYSRLKTNFPDSNFADIASRRFDSLKAKPPVEVEPPPAPAPEAAVPPAAPAPAPAPAPAPAPAPQP
;
A
#
# COMPACT_ATOMS: atom_id res chain seq x y z
N MET A 1 -5.97 -81.18 -76.10
CA MET A 1 -6.32 -79.84 -75.58
C MET A 1 -5.98 -79.82 -74.11
N ALA A 2 -4.90 -79.15 -73.72
CA ALA A 2 -4.63 -78.80 -72.32
C ALA A 2 -3.85 -77.47 -72.34
N ALA A 3 -4.37 -76.52 -71.57
CA ALA A 3 -4.16 -75.08 -71.68
C ALA A 3 -2.78 -74.62 -71.20
N ALA A 4 -2.29 -73.54 -71.82
CA ALA A 4 -1.15 -72.77 -71.31
C ALA A 4 -1.47 -72.18 -69.93
N PRO A 5 -0.51 -72.14 -68.98
CA PRO A 5 -0.71 -71.47 -67.70
C PRO A 5 -0.74 -69.95 -67.88
N PRO A 6 -1.48 -69.21 -67.04
CA PRO A 6 -1.66 -67.77 -67.17
C PRO A 6 -0.39 -66.99 -66.82
N GLU A 7 -0.10 -65.95 -67.59
CA GLU A 7 0.96 -64.99 -67.29
C GLU A 7 0.72 -64.35 -65.91
N SER A 8 1.73 -64.42 -65.05
CA SER A 8 1.71 -63.73 -63.77
C SER A 8 1.91 -62.24 -64.02
N PRO A 9 1.06 -61.33 -63.50
CA PRO A 9 1.29 -59.91 -63.67
C PRO A 9 2.60 -59.52 -63.00
N THR A 10 3.54 -59.00 -63.79
CA THR A 10 4.79 -58.42 -63.31
C THR A 10 4.44 -57.26 -62.37
N PRO A 11 4.92 -57.22 -61.11
CA PRO A 11 4.66 -56.08 -60.25
C PRO A 11 5.27 -54.83 -60.90
N LEU A 12 4.43 -53.84 -61.19
CA LEU A 12 4.85 -52.50 -61.59
C LEU A 12 5.81 -51.99 -60.52
N ALA A 13 7.00 -51.60 -60.98
CA ALA A 13 8.15 -51.15 -60.20
C ALA A 13 7.77 -50.55 -58.83
N GLU A 14 8.30 -51.16 -57.75
CA GLU A 14 8.31 -50.54 -56.44
C GLU A 14 8.97 -49.17 -56.58
N ILE A 15 8.22 -48.09 -56.35
CA ILE A 15 8.80 -46.75 -56.25
C ILE A 15 9.61 -46.75 -54.95
N SER A 16 10.88 -47.12 -55.05
CA SER A 16 11.86 -46.94 -53.98
C SER A 16 12.07 -45.43 -53.81
N GLN A 17 11.21 -44.80 -53.01
CA GLN A 17 11.45 -43.43 -52.57
C GLN A 17 12.63 -43.49 -51.61
N GLY A 18 13.81 -43.07 -52.08
CA GLY A 18 14.97 -42.88 -51.23
C GLY A 18 14.67 -41.90 -50.08
N PRO A 19 15.51 -41.88 -49.03
CA PRO A 19 15.23 -41.09 -47.84
C PRO A 19 14.99 -39.64 -48.20
N SER A 20 13.94 -39.06 -47.61
CA SER A 20 13.55 -37.67 -47.90
C SER A 20 14.66 -36.69 -47.48
N ALA A 21 14.66 -35.48 -48.03
CA ALA A 21 15.66 -34.46 -47.65
C ALA A 21 15.67 -34.14 -46.14
N PHE A 22 14.54 -34.33 -45.48
CA PHE A 22 14.40 -34.20 -44.03
C PHE A 22 15.07 -35.36 -43.27
N GLU A 23 14.89 -36.61 -43.74
CA GLU A 23 15.54 -37.79 -43.16
C GLU A 23 17.06 -37.70 -43.30
N GLN A 24 17.57 -37.31 -44.48
CA GLN A 24 19.01 -37.08 -44.68
C GLN A 24 19.55 -35.98 -43.75
N PHE A 25 18.77 -34.92 -43.50
CA PHE A 25 19.14 -33.89 -42.53
C PHE A 25 19.22 -34.43 -41.11
N LEU A 26 18.22 -35.20 -40.67
CA LEU A 26 18.19 -35.81 -39.34
C LEU A 26 19.37 -36.77 -39.14
N ASP A 27 19.66 -37.62 -40.12
CA ASP A 27 20.76 -38.58 -40.06
C ASP A 27 22.12 -37.86 -40.03
N ASN A 28 22.35 -36.89 -40.92
CA ASN A 28 23.60 -36.12 -40.94
C ASN A 28 23.82 -35.30 -39.66
N ASN A 29 22.74 -34.87 -39.00
CA ASN A 29 22.81 -34.04 -37.80
C ASN A 29 22.47 -34.80 -36.51
N GLN A 30 22.29 -36.13 -36.56
CA GLN A 30 21.75 -36.92 -35.46
C GLN A 30 22.55 -36.70 -34.16
N LYS A 31 23.88 -36.75 -34.23
CA LYS A 31 24.76 -36.53 -33.07
C LYS A 31 24.59 -35.12 -32.47
N ASN A 32 24.47 -34.10 -33.32
CA ASN A 32 24.31 -32.71 -32.87
C ASN A 32 22.91 -32.49 -32.27
N LEU A 33 21.87 -33.09 -32.85
CA LEU A 33 20.51 -33.05 -32.33
C LEU A 33 20.40 -33.76 -30.97
N VAL A 34 21.05 -34.92 -30.80
CA VAL A 34 21.10 -35.62 -29.50
C VAL A 34 21.83 -34.79 -28.45
N ILE A 35 22.95 -34.15 -28.80
CA ILE A 35 23.65 -33.25 -27.87
C ILE A 35 22.75 -32.06 -27.49
N LEU A 36 22.08 -31.45 -28.47
CA LEU A 36 21.17 -30.33 -28.24
C LEU A 36 20.01 -30.72 -27.31
N THR A 37 19.39 -31.88 -27.51
CA THR A 37 18.29 -32.34 -26.64
C THR A 37 18.77 -32.63 -25.22
N ILE A 38 19.94 -33.26 -25.05
CA ILE A 38 20.54 -33.48 -23.73
C ILE A 38 20.80 -32.13 -23.03
N LEU A 39 21.37 -31.14 -23.74
CA LEU A 39 21.62 -29.81 -23.17
C LEU A 39 20.32 -29.11 -22.79
N LEU A 40 19.26 -29.23 -23.59
CA LEU A 40 17.95 -28.69 -23.25
C LEU A 40 17.35 -29.35 -22.01
N VAL A 41 17.48 -30.68 -21.86
CA VAL A 41 17.00 -31.40 -20.68
C VAL A 41 17.77 -30.99 -19.43
N ILE A 42 19.10 -30.88 -19.50
CA ILE A 42 19.94 -30.40 -18.40
C ILE A 42 19.58 -28.96 -18.03
N GLY A 43 19.41 -28.09 -19.03
CA GLY A 43 19.01 -26.70 -18.81
C GLY A 43 17.64 -26.58 -18.14
N ALA A 44 16.67 -27.39 -18.58
CA ALA A 44 15.34 -27.45 -17.95
C ALA A 44 15.41 -27.97 -16.51
N ALA A 45 16.17 -29.04 -16.26
CA ALA A 45 16.37 -29.58 -14.91
C ALA A 45 17.03 -28.55 -13.98
N ALA A 46 18.07 -27.87 -14.45
CA ALA A 46 18.73 -26.80 -13.70
C ALA A 46 17.76 -25.65 -13.36
N LEU A 47 16.90 -25.26 -14.30
CA LEU A 47 15.89 -24.21 -14.08
C LEU A 47 14.83 -24.65 -13.06
N VAL A 48 14.39 -25.91 -13.09
CA VAL A 48 13.44 -26.45 -12.11
C VAL A 48 14.06 -26.47 -10.71
N VAL A 49 15.30 -26.94 -10.57
CA VAL A 49 16.02 -26.97 -9.29
C VAL A 49 16.22 -25.55 -8.76
N TYR A 50 16.66 -24.61 -9.61
CA TYR A 50 16.85 -23.22 -9.24
C TYR A 50 15.55 -22.57 -8.74
N ARG A 51 14.44 -22.73 -9.48
CA ARG A 51 13.13 -22.23 -9.05
C ARG A 51 12.62 -22.91 -7.77
N GLY A 52 12.92 -24.20 -7.60
CA GLY A 52 12.55 -24.96 -6.40
C GLY A 52 13.26 -24.45 -5.15
N ILE A 53 14.58 -24.21 -5.24
CA ILE A 53 15.37 -23.63 -4.14
C ILE A 53 14.86 -22.23 -3.82
N GLU A 54 14.67 -21.38 -4.82
CA GLU A 54 14.21 -20.00 -4.58
C GLU A 54 12.83 -19.97 -3.94
N LYS A 55 11.89 -20.78 -4.42
CA LYS A 55 10.58 -20.93 -3.77
C LYS A 55 10.70 -21.42 -2.33
N SER A 56 11.50 -22.46 -2.09
CA SER A 56 11.73 -22.98 -0.74
C SER A 56 12.34 -21.93 0.19
N ARG A 57 13.25 -21.08 -0.30
CA ARG A 57 13.82 -19.97 0.46
C ARG A 57 12.75 -18.96 0.87
N GLN A 58 11.89 -18.56 -0.07
CA GLN A 58 10.79 -17.62 0.19
C GLN A 58 9.78 -18.20 1.20
N ASP A 59 9.40 -19.48 1.06
CA ASP A 59 8.45 -20.14 1.97
C ASP A 59 9.01 -20.28 3.40
N THR A 60 10.29 -20.64 3.52
CA THR A 60 10.98 -20.72 4.82
C THR A 60 11.04 -19.35 5.49
N ALA A 61 11.42 -18.33 4.73
CA ALA A 61 11.51 -16.96 5.21
C ALA A 61 10.15 -16.41 5.64
N GLY A 62 9.08 -16.69 4.89
CA GLY A 62 7.71 -16.32 5.27
C GLY A 62 7.28 -16.97 6.58
N THR A 63 7.63 -18.24 6.79
CA THR A 63 7.36 -18.93 8.06
C THR A 63 8.13 -18.33 9.23
N ALA A 64 9.40 -17.95 9.02
CA ALA A 64 10.22 -17.29 10.03
C ALA A 64 9.64 -15.91 10.39
N LEU A 65 9.25 -15.11 9.39
CA LEU A 65 8.59 -13.82 9.58
C LEU A 65 7.32 -13.94 10.41
N ASN A 66 6.46 -14.92 10.12
CA ASN A 66 5.22 -15.13 10.85
C ASN A 66 5.45 -15.43 12.35
N LYS A 67 6.62 -15.94 12.72
CA LYS A 67 7.00 -16.22 14.12
C LYS A 67 7.69 -15.03 14.79
N ALA A 68 8.16 -14.05 14.03
CA ALA A 68 8.95 -12.95 14.54
C ALA A 68 8.07 -11.90 15.23
N ALA A 69 8.13 -11.87 16.57
CA ALA A 69 7.28 -11.00 17.39
C ALA A 69 7.98 -9.73 17.91
N ASP A 70 9.30 -9.69 17.94
CA ASP A 70 10.10 -8.64 18.57
C ASP A 70 11.26 -8.17 17.66
N LEU A 71 12.03 -7.16 18.12
CA LEU A 71 13.16 -6.62 17.36
C LEU A 71 14.22 -7.69 17.03
N PRO A 72 14.69 -8.53 17.98
CA PRO A 72 15.70 -9.54 17.68
C PRO A 72 15.22 -10.59 16.67
N ALA A 73 13.97 -11.05 16.78
CA ALA A 73 13.44 -12.04 15.83
C ALA A 73 13.30 -11.45 14.42
N LEU A 74 12.88 -10.19 14.30
CA LEU A 74 12.84 -9.50 13.00
C LEU A 74 14.23 -9.32 12.41
N GLN A 75 15.22 -8.96 13.23
CA GLN A 75 16.62 -8.87 12.80
C GLN A 75 17.16 -10.22 12.34
N ALA A 76 16.84 -11.32 13.03
CA ALA A 76 17.23 -12.67 12.63
C ALA A 76 16.65 -13.01 11.25
N VAL A 77 15.37 -12.72 10.99
CA VAL A 77 14.75 -12.94 9.67
C VAL A 77 15.49 -12.16 8.57
N ILE A 78 15.87 -10.91 8.83
CA ILE A 78 16.58 -10.08 7.85
C ILE A 78 17.97 -10.66 7.55
N GLN A 79 18.70 -11.11 8.57
CA GLN A 79 20.06 -11.65 8.42
C GLN A 79 20.08 -13.03 7.77
N GLU A 80 19.18 -13.93 8.20
CA GLU A 80 19.17 -15.33 7.76
C GLU A 80 18.45 -15.51 6.40
N HIS A 81 17.53 -14.62 6.07
CA HIS A 81 16.70 -14.72 4.87
C HIS A 81 16.81 -13.52 3.92
N GLY A 82 17.95 -12.84 3.91
CA GLY A 82 18.22 -11.71 3.03
C GLY A 82 17.88 -11.96 1.55
N GLY A 83 17.31 -10.94 0.90
CA GLY A 83 16.86 -11.00 -0.49
C GLY A 83 15.49 -11.64 -0.72
N THR A 84 14.83 -12.15 0.32
CA THR A 84 13.43 -12.62 0.24
C THR A 84 12.44 -11.49 0.48
N HIS A 85 11.21 -11.63 -0.04
CA HIS A 85 10.14 -10.67 0.28
C HIS A 85 9.79 -10.65 1.77
N ALA A 86 9.93 -11.79 2.45
CA ALA A 86 9.72 -11.87 3.89
C ALA A 86 10.79 -11.08 4.66
N ALA A 87 12.06 -11.14 4.27
CA ALA A 87 13.09 -10.29 4.87
C ALA A 87 12.83 -8.80 4.61
N GLY A 88 12.43 -8.41 3.40
CA GLY A 88 12.02 -7.04 3.10
C GLY A 88 10.84 -6.57 3.98
N SER A 89 9.82 -7.41 4.12
CA SER A 89 8.68 -7.15 5.01
C SER A 89 9.10 -7.07 6.48
N ALA A 90 10.06 -7.90 6.90
CA ALA A 90 10.65 -7.85 8.24
C ALA A 90 11.34 -6.51 8.51
N MET A 91 12.01 -5.90 7.52
CA MET A 91 12.62 -4.57 7.67
C MET A 91 11.57 -3.49 7.95
N ILE A 92 10.42 -3.52 7.27
CA ILE A 92 9.34 -2.56 7.52
C ILE A 92 8.78 -2.73 8.93
N LEU A 93 8.48 -3.97 9.34
CA LEU A 93 8.00 -4.25 10.71
C LEU A 93 9.04 -3.88 11.77
N LEU A 94 10.33 -4.09 11.47
CA LEU A 94 11.43 -3.70 12.34
C LEU A 94 11.43 -2.19 12.54
N ALA A 95 11.33 -1.42 11.46
CA ALA A 95 11.26 0.04 11.52
C ALA A 95 10.06 0.54 12.31
N ASP A 96 8.89 -0.08 12.15
CA ASP A 96 7.69 0.30 12.90
C ASP A 96 7.84 0.00 14.39
N ARG A 97 8.41 -1.16 14.75
CA ARG A 97 8.68 -1.49 16.15
C ARG A 97 9.74 -0.58 16.77
N GLN A 98 10.85 -0.35 16.06
CA GLN A 98 11.89 0.60 16.47
C GLN A 98 11.29 1.98 16.75
N TRP A 99 10.42 2.47 15.87
CA TRP A 99 9.74 3.74 16.06
C TRP A 99 8.88 3.77 17.32
N SER A 100 8.09 2.72 17.56
CA SER A 100 7.23 2.60 18.75
C SER A 100 8.02 2.50 20.07
N GLU A 101 9.23 1.94 20.01
CA GLU A 101 10.14 1.82 21.16
C GLU A 101 11.04 3.06 21.35
N GLY A 102 10.79 4.14 20.59
CA GLY A 102 11.54 5.40 20.70
C GLY A 102 12.88 5.41 19.94
N GLN A 103 13.23 4.33 19.25
CA GLN A 103 14.43 4.22 18.41
C GLN A 103 14.20 4.86 17.03
N GLN A 104 13.81 6.14 17.00
CA GLN A 104 13.31 6.82 15.80
C GLN A 104 14.36 6.91 14.67
N ASP A 105 15.62 7.21 14.99
CA ASP A 105 16.68 7.28 13.98
C ASP A 105 17.01 5.90 13.40
N ALA A 106 16.96 4.86 14.23
CA ALA A 106 17.12 3.48 13.76
C ALA A 106 15.98 3.09 12.80
N ALA A 107 14.73 3.44 13.14
CA ALA A 107 13.58 3.20 12.26
C ALA A 107 13.73 3.87 10.89
N ILE A 108 14.18 5.12 10.86
CA ILE A 108 14.41 5.86 9.61
C ILE A 108 15.52 5.20 8.78
N ASN A 109 16.62 4.79 9.42
CA ASN A 109 17.72 4.13 8.72
C ASN A 109 17.28 2.76 8.17
N THR A 110 16.54 1.96 8.95
CA THR A 110 15.98 0.69 8.49
C THR A 110 15.08 0.87 7.25
N LEU A 111 14.24 1.92 7.22
CA LEU A 111 13.41 2.21 6.04
C LEU A 111 14.25 2.65 4.83
N ARG A 112 15.29 3.45 5.03
CA ARG A 112 16.21 3.84 3.96
C ARG A 112 16.94 2.64 3.37
N ASP A 113 17.43 1.75 4.23
CA ASP A 113 18.08 0.51 3.81
C ASP A 113 17.11 -0.38 3.03
N PHE A 114 15.86 -0.49 3.50
CA PHE A 114 14.82 -1.23 2.78
C PHE A 114 14.58 -0.66 1.38
N ILE A 115 14.36 0.66 1.27
CA ILE A 115 14.13 1.34 -0.01
C ILE A 115 15.33 1.18 -0.94
N SER A 116 16.57 1.28 -0.43
CA SER A 116 17.77 1.12 -1.25
C SER A 116 17.97 -0.32 -1.74
N ALA A 117 17.67 -1.32 -0.91
CA ALA A 117 17.96 -2.72 -1.21
C ALA A 117 16.81 -3.45 -1.93
N ASN A 118 15.58 -2.92 -1.90
CA ASN A 118 14.37 -3.63 -2.33
C ASN A 118 13.49 -2.83 -3.31
N PRO A 119 14.02 -2.31 -4.44
CA PRO A 119 13.26 -1.45 -5.37
C PRO A 119 12.04 -2.13 -6.01
N ASP A 120 12.08 -3.45 -6.17
CA ASP A 120 10.99 -4.23 -6.78
C ASP A 120 10.01 -4.83 -5.74
N HIS A 121 10.22 -4.57 -4.45
CA HIS A 121 9.38 -5.16 -3.40
C HIS A 121 7.98 -4.55 -3.41
N PRO A 122 6.89 -5.33 -3.24
CA PRO A 122 5.52 -4.82 -3.31
C PRO A 122 5.22 -3.68 -2.34
N ALA A 123 5.90 -3.67 -1.19
CA ALA A 123 5.77 -2.63 -0.16
C ALA A 123 6.67 -1.39 -0.37
N PHE A 124 7.40 -1.29 -1.49
CA PHE A 124 8.34 -0.19 -1.76
C PHE A 124 7.72 1.20 -1.56
N ALA A 125 6.63 1.49 -2.28
CA ALA A 125 5.96 2.79 -2.19
C ALA A 125 5.35 3.05 -0.80
N THR A 126 4.86 2.01 -0.13
CA THR A 126 4.36 2.10 1.26
C THR A 126 5.48 2.42 2.25
N ALA A 127 6.66 1.82 2.08
CA ALA A 127 7.82 2.12 2.91
C ALA A 127 8.34 3.54 2.66
N GLN A 128 8.32 4.03 1.42
CA GLN A 128 8.60 5.44 1.13
C GLN A 128 7.61 6.36 1.86
N ALA A 129 6.31 6.07 1.81
CA ALA A 129 5.31 6.87 2.52
C ALA A 129 5.52 6.84 4.05
N SER A 130 5.88 5.68 4.59
CA SER A 130 6.23 5.52 6.01
C SER A 130 7.47 6.34 6.38
N LEU A 131 8.52 6.31 5.54
CA LEU A 131 9.72 7.12 5.72
C LEU A 131 9.38 8.62 5.70
N GLY A 132 8.62 9.07 4.70
CA GLY A 132 8.16 10.46 4.60
C GLY A 132 7.39 10.89 5.86
N SER A 133 6.47 10.05 6.33
CA SER A 133 5.65 10.34 7.53
C SER A 133 6.51 10.43 8.80
N LYS A 134 7.47 9.52 8.97
CA LYS A 134 8.40 9.54 10.11
C LYS A 134 9.35 10.75 10.05
N LEU A 135 9.79 11.16 8.85
CA LEU A 135 10.57 12.38 8.65
C LEU A 135 9.76 13.64 8.99
N MET A 136 8.48 13.71 8.60
CA MET A 136 7.59 14.79 9.04
C MET A 136 7.48 14.86 10.56
N ALA A 137 7.32 13.72 11.23
CA ALA A 137 7.24 13.65 12.69
C ALA A 137 8.53 14.12 13.39
N GLN A 138 9.69 14.02 12.73
CA GLN A 138 10.95 14.59 13.19
C GLN A 138 11.16 16.06 12.80
N GLY A 139 10.18 16.71 12.16
CA GLY A 139 10.30 18.08 11.67
C GLY A 139 11.18 18.23 10.41
N LYS A 140 11.58 17.11 9.78
CA LYS A 140 12.38 17.10 8.54
C LYS A 140 11.48 17.25 7.32
N SER A 141 10.74 18.37 7.27
CA SER A 141 9.72 18.65 6.27
C SER A 141 10.23 18.63 4.82
N ALA A 142 11.45 19.13 4.58
CA ALA A 142 12.04 19.13 3.24
C ALA A 142 12.33 17.71 2.73
N ASP A 143 12.93 16.87 3.58
CA ASP A 143 13.23 15.47 3.24
C ASP A 143 11.92 14.69 3.01
N ALA A 144 10.93 14.91 3.88
CA ALA A 144 9.62 14.29 3.72
C ALA A 144 8.94 14.69 2.40
N ALA A 145 8.95 15.99 2.07
CA ALA A 145 8.40 16.49 0.81
C ALA A 145 9.08 15.86 -0.41
N ALA A 146 10.41 15.71 -0.40
CA ALA A 146 11.13 15.04 -1.48
C ALA A 146 10.66 13.59 -1.69
N ILE A 147 10.46 12.83 -0.60
CA ILE A 147 9.96 11.45 -0.66
C ILE A 147 8.51 11.41 -1.17
N PHE A 148 7.62 12.28 -0.68
CA PHE A 148 6.24 12.31 -1.16
C PHE A 148 6.14 12.74 -2.63
N GLN A 149 7.00 13.64 -3.09
CA GLN A 149 7.05 14.03 -4.49
C GLN A 149 7.40 12.84 -5.38
N GLN A 150 8.40 12.03 -5.00
CA GLN A 150 8.74 10.79 -5.71
C GLN A 150 7.54 9.84 -5.83
N ILE A 151 6.78 9.67 -4.74
CA ILE A 151 5.58 8.83 -4.74
C ILE A 151 4.48 9.40 -5.65
N ALA A 152 4.26 10.71 -5.59
CA ALA A 152 3.22 11.38 -6.38
C ALA A 152 3.50 11.30 -7.89
N ASP A 153 4.77 11.25 -8.29
CA ASP A 153 5.22 11.22 -9.67
C ASP A 153 5.45 9.81 -10.22
N ASP A 154 5.57 8.79 -9.37
CA ASP A 154 5.73 7.39 -9.80
C ASP A 154 4.38 6.76 -10.20
N PRO A 155 4.19 6.37 -11.48
CA PRO A 155 2.99 5.68 -11.91
C PRO A 155 2.74 4.33 -11.21
N LYS A 156 3.81 3.63 -10.77
CA LYS A 156 3.69 2.36 -10.03
C LYS A 156 3.17 2.57 -8.61
N ALA A 157 3.35 3.77 -8.06
CA ALA A 157 2.88 4.16 -6.73
C ALA A 157 1.49 4.82 -6.74
N ARG A 158 0.77 4.77 -7.87
CA ARG A 158 -0.55 5.43 -8.05
C ARG A 158 -1.56 5.10 -6.94
N PHE A 159 -1.50 3.91 -6.35
CA PHE A 159 -2.40 3.50 -5.27
C PHE A 159 -2.19 4.29 -3.96
N ILE A 160 -0.97 4.78 -3.70
CA ILE A 160 -0.62 5.54 -2.49
C ILE A 160 -0.33 7.02 -2.78
N ALA A 161 -0.20 7.40 -4.06
CA ALA A 161 -0.08 8.79 -4.50
C ALA A 161 -1.10 9.76 -3.86
N PRO A 162 -2.37 9.37 -3.58
CA PRO A 162 -3.28 10.25 -2.86
C PRO A 162 -2.79 10.70 -1.48
N PHE A 163 -2.22 9.77 -0.72
CA PHE A 163 -1.63 10.06 0.59
C PHE A 163 -0.42 10.99 0.46
N ALA A 164 0.45 10.75 -0.51
CA ALA A 164 1.61 11.60 -0.74
C ALA A 164 1.21 13.04 -1.15
N LEU A 165 0.21 13.20 -2.02
CA LEU A 165 -0.26 14.51 -2.49
C LEU A 165 -0.91 15.32 -1.37
N ILE A 166 -1.72 14.69 -0.50
CA ILE A 166 -2.28 15.41 0.64
C ILE A 166 -1.18 15.84 1.62
N SER A 167 -0.19 14.98 1.88
CA SER A 167 0.97 15.33 2.72
C SER A 167 1.83 16.45 2.14
N LEU A 168 2.05 16.47 0.81
CA LEU A 168 2.74 17.57 0.13
C LEU A 168 1.99 18.90 0.29
N GLY A 169 0.66 18.87 0.14
CA GLY A 169 -0.18 20.05 0.34
C GLY A 169 -0.12 20.56 1.78
N ASP A 170 -0.14 19.66 2.76
CA ASP A 170 -0.03 20.01 4.18
C ASP A 170 1.34 20.63 4.51
N LEU A 171 2.41 20.02 4.01
CA LEU A 171 3.78 20.50 4.20
C LEU A 171 3.97 21.88 3.57
N ALA A 172 3.47 22.09 2.36
CA ALA A 172 3.54 23.39 1.68
C ALA A 172 2.71 24.46 2.40
N SER A 173 1.50 24.10 2.84
CA SER A 173 0.62 25.00 3.61
C SER A 173 1.28 25.43 4.92
N ALA A 174 1.85 24.48 5.67
CA ALA A 174 2.58 24.78 6.91
C ALA A 174 3.82 25.65 6.69
N ALA A 175 4.45 25.56 5.51
CA ALA A 175 5.56 26.42 5.11
C ALA A 175 5.13 27.80 4.57
N GLY A 176 3.83 28.06 4.46
CA GLY A 176 3.28 29.29 3.87
C GLY A 176 3.35 29.36 2.35
N ASP A 177 3.77 28.27 1.68
CA ASP A 177 3.82 28.17 0.22
C ASP A 177 2.45 27.75 -0.31
N LEU A 178 1.53 28.73 -0.33
CA LEU A 178 0.13 28.50 -0.70
C LEU A 178 -0.02 28.03 -2.15
N ASP A 179 0.86 28.46 -3.06
CA ASP A 179 0.82 28.06 -4.46
C ASP A 179 1.13 26.57 -4.61
N LYS A 180 2.15 26.05 -3.92
CA LYS A 180 2.44 24.61 -3.91
C LYS A 180 1.35 23.81 -3.21
N ALA A 181 0.79 24.34 -2.12
CA ALA A 181 -0.32 23.69 -1.42
C ALA A 181 -1.54 23.55 -2.35
N GLU A 182 -1.89 24.63 -3.05
CA GLU A 182 -2.98 24.69 -4.01
C GLU A 182 -2.78 23.69 -5.15
N ALA A 183 -1.56 23.62 -5.70
CA ALA A 183 -1.21 22.68 -6.76
C ALA A 183 -1.34 21.21 -6.33
N ALA A 184 -0.85 20.87 -5.12
CA ALA A 184 -0.92 19.51 -4.61
C ALA A 184 -2.36 19.05 -4.36
N TYR A 185 -3.18 19.88 -3.70
CA TYR A 185 -4.59 19.57 -3.46
C TYR A 185 -5.40 19.51 -4.77
N SER A 186 -5.15 20.40 -5.72
CA SER A 186 -5.79 20.37 -7.05
C SER A 186 -5.47 19.08 -7.81
N ARG A 187 -4.19 18.69 -7.82
CA ARG A 187 -3.73 17.45 -8.45
C ARG A 187 -4.39 16.23 -7.81
N LEU A 188 -4.53 16.22 -6.48
CA LEU A 188 -5.25 15.16 -5.77
C LEU A 188 -6.71 15.05 -6.24
N LYS A 189 -7.46 16.16 -6.20
CA LYS A 189 -8.88 16.21 -6.58
C LYS A 189 -9.10 15.77 -8.02
N THR A 190 -8.21 16.19 -8.92
CA THR A 190 -8.35 15.94 -10.36
C THR A 190 -7.99 14.50 -10.72
N ASN A 191 -6.88 13.99 -10.17
CA ASN A 191 -6.34 12.70 -10.58
C ASN A 191 -6.89 11.52 -9.76
N PHE A 192 -7.45 11.81 -8.58
CA PHE A 192 -7.92 10.83 -7.61
C PHE A 192 -9.26 11.25 -6.95
N PRO A 193 -10.31 11.54 -7.76
CA PRO A 193 -11.58 12.04 -7.25
C PRO A 193 -12.27 11.07 -6.27
N ASP A 194 -12.09 9.76 -6.44
CA ASP A 194 -12.71 8.73 -5.60
C ASP A 194 -11.88 8.39 -4.34
N SER A 195 -10.76 9.08 -4.10
CA SER A 195 -9.95 8.85 -2.91
C SER A 195 -10.61 9.44 -1.67
N ASN A 196 -10.51 8.74 -0.54
CA ASN A 196 -10.90 9.27 0.78
C ASN A 196 -10.23 10.60 1.14
N PHE A 197 -9.11 10.95 0.47
CA PHE A 197 -8.42 12.22 0.65
C PHE A 197 -8.96 13.37 -0.22
N ALA A 198 -9.78 13.10 -1.25
CA ALA A 198 -10.26 14.13 -2.18
C ALA A 198 -11.14 15.19 -1.48
N ASP A 199 -12.04 14.74 -0.60
CA ASP A 199 -12.88 15.64 0.21
C ASP A 199 -12.05 16.44 1.23
N ILE A 200 -11.01 15.82 1.78
CA ILE A 200 -10.08 16.49 2.71
C ILE A 200 -9.29 17.57 1.98
N ALA A 201 -8.75 17.27 0.80
CA ALA A 201 -8.04 18.25 -0.01
C ALA A 201 -8.94 19.39 -0.47
N SER A 202 -10.21 19.12 -0.78
CA SER A 202 -11.16 20.18 -1.14
C SER A 202 -11.34 21.17 0.01
N ARG A 203 -11.60 20.68 1.22
CA ARG A 203 -11.72 21.54 2.41
C ARG A 203 -10.43 22.31 2.71
N ARG A 204 -9.27 21.64 2.60
CA ARG A 204 -7.98 22.28 2.84
C ARG A 204 -7.69 23.35 1.79
N PHE A 205 -7.93 23.06 0.51
CA PHE A 205 -7.82 24.00 -0.59
C PHE A 205 -8.65 25.26 -0.34
N ASP A 206 -9.93 25.11 0.02
CA ASP A 206 -10.84 26.25 0.27
C ASP A 206 -10.35 27.09 1.46
N SER A 207 -9.76 26.45 2.47
CA SER A 207 -9.22 27.13 3.65
C SER A 207 -7.91 27.88 3.44
N LEU A 208 -7.13 27.58 2.38
CA LEU A 208 -5.80 28.19 2.15
C LEU A 208 -5.84 29.72 2.05
N LYS A 209 -6.93 30.27 1.51
CA LYS A 209 -7.11 31.72 1.27
C LYS A 209 -8.17 32.35 2.18
N ALA A 210 -8.72 31.57 3.12
CA ALA A 210 -9.70 32.08 4.07
C ALA A 210 -9.00 33.03 5.06
N LYS A 211 -9.50 34.27 5.17
CA LYS A 211 -9.06 35.18 6.25
C LYS A 211 -9.57 34.65 7.59
N PRO A 212 -8.77 34.71 8.67
CA PRO A 212 -9.27 34.39 10.01
C PRO A 212 -10.53 35.20 10.30
N PRO A 213 -11.57 34.60 10.91
CA PRO A 213 -12.73 35.37 11.38
C PRO A 213 -12.23 36.50 12.27
N VAL A 214 -12.58 37.75 11.93
CA VAL A 214 -12.33 38.88 12.81
C VAL A 214 -13.23 38.66 14.03
N GLU A 215 -12.63 38.50 15.21
CA GLU A 215 -13.38 38.45 16.47
C GLU A 215 -14.08 39.80 16.64
N VAL A 216 -15.37 39.84 16.33
CA VAL A 216 -16.22 40.97 16.65
C VAL A 216 -16.38 40.93 18.17
N GLU A 217 -15.92 41.98 18.87
CA GLU A 217 -16.14 42.10 20.32
C GLU A 217 -17.62 41.80 20.60
N PRO A 218 -17.93 40.90 21.54
CA PRO A 218 -19.32 40.62 21.87
C PRO A 218 -19.99 41.96 22.21
N PRO A 219 -21.22 42.21 21.74
CA PRO A 219 -21.95 43.42 22.09
C PRO A 219 -21.87 43.62 23.61
N PRO A 220 -21.66 44.85 24.11
CA PRO A 220 -21.60 45.10 25.55
C PRO A 220 -22.81 44.42 26.19
N ALA A 221 -22.54 43.60 27.21
CA ALA A 221 -23.58 42.86 27.91
C ALA A 221 -24.74 43.82 28.21
N PRO A 222 -26.01 43.41 28.01
CA PRO A 222 -27.14 44.22 28.42
C PRO A 222 -26.88 44.68 29.86
N ALA A 223 -26.98 45.98 30.10
CA ALA A 223 -26.82 46.53 31.44
C ALA A 223 -27.67 45.68 32.39
N PRO A 224 -27.14 45.28 33.57
CA PRO A 224 -27.89 44.46 34.51
C PRO A 224 -29.25 45.11 34.70
N GLU A 225 -30.28 44.41 34.24
CA GLU A 225 -31.66 44.82 34.39
C GLU A 225 -31.84 45.15 35.86
N ALA A 226 -32.17 46.41 36.14
CA ALA A 226 -32.24 46.95 37.49
C ALA A 226 -32.98 45.93 38.36
N ALA A 227 -32.29 45.44 39.39
CA ALA A 227 -32.80 44.42 40.30
C ALA A 227 -34.25 44.73 40.63
N VAL A 228 -35.17 43.90 40.13
CA VAL A 228 -36.56 43.95 40.55
C VAL A 228 -36.54 43.78 42.08
N PRO A 229 -37.07 44.74 42.85
CA PRO A 229 -37.12 44.56 44.29
C PRO A 229 -37.90 43.27 44.59
N PRO A 230 -37.48 42.49 45.61
CA PRO A 230 -38.12 41.22 45.91
C PRO A 230 -39.62 41.43 46.11
N ALA A 231 -40.41 40.66 45.36
CA ALA A 231 -41.85 40.61 45.52
C ALA A 231 -42.18 40.35 47.00
N ALA A 232 -43.03 41.20 47.56
CA ALA A 232 -43.54 41.04 48.92
C ALA A 232 -44.11 39.62 49.11
N PRO A 233 -43.93 39.00 50.30
CA PRO A 233 -44.43 37.65 50.54
C PRO A 233 -45.95 37.62 50.33
N ALA A 234 -46.40 36.64 49.54
CA ALA A 234 -47.82 36.38 49.32
C ALA A 234 -48.54 36.15 50.66
N PRO A 235 -49.75 36.68 50.86
CA PRO A 235 -50.52 36.44 52.08
C PRO A 235 -50.85 34.95 52.21
N ALA A 236 -50.72 34.43 53.43
CA ALA A 236 -51.02 33.05 53.76
C ALA A 236 -52.46 32.66 53.34
N PRO A 237 -52.68 31.44 52.84
CA PRO A 237 -54.02 30.99 52.48
C PRO A 237 -54.92 30.97 53.73
N ALA A 238 -56.10 31.57 53.60
CA ALA A 238 -57.13 31.55 54.63
C ALA A 238 -57.56 30.09 54.93
N PRO A 239 -57.78 29.73 56.20
CA PRO A 239 -58.16 28.37 56.57
C PRO A 239 -59.54 28.01 55.98
N ALA A 240 -59.61 26.83 55.36
CA ALA A 240 -60.85 26.27 54.83
C ALA A 240 -61.91 26.11 55.96
N PRO A 241 -63.19 26.42 55.70
CA PRO A 241 -64.24 26.29 56.69
C PRO A 241 -64.48 24.82 57.06
N ALA A 242 -64.60 24.57 58.37
CA ALA A 242 -64.84 23.25 58.95
C ALA A 242 -66.17 22.64 58.44
N PRO A 243 -66.23 21.31 58.24
CA PRO A 243 -67.45 20.64 57.81
C PRO A 243 -68.54 20.71 58.89
N ALA A 244 -69.75 21.05 58.46
CA ALA A 244 -70.94 21.07 59.32
C ALA A 244 -71.31 19.65 59.79
N PRO A 245 -71.79 19.50 61.04
CA PRO A 245 -72.07 18.19 61.62
C PRO A 245 -73.35 17.57 61.05
N ALA A 246 -73.29 16.28 60.73
CA ALA A 246 -74.45 15.47 60.38
C ALA A 246 -75.33 15.23 61.62
N PRO A 247 -76.67 15.36 61.52
CA PRO A 247 -77.58 15.02 62.60
C PRO A 247 -77.86 13.50 62.64
N GLN A 248 -77.70 12.90 63.83
CA GLN A 248 -78.24 11.58 64.24
C GLN A 248 -79.75 11.73 64.53
N PRO A 249 -80.61 10.68 64.49
CA PRO A 249 -80.42 9.30 64.98
C PRO A 249 -80.19 8.22 63.91
#